data_AF-A0A927M759-F1
#
_entry.id   AF-A0A927M759-F1
#
_cell.length_a   1.000
_cell.length_b   1.000
_cell.length_c   1.000
_cell.angle_alpha   90.00
_cell.angle_beta   90.00
_cell.angle_gamma   90.00
#
_symmetry.space_group_name_H-M   'P 1'
#
loop_
_entity.id
_entity.type
_entity.pdbx_description
1 polymer ?
#
loop_
_entity_poly.entity_id
_entity_poly.type
_entity_poly.pdbx_seq_one_letter_code
_entity_poly.pdbx_strand_id
1 'polypeptide(L)'
;MFPLMTLTVSLTEEDTRAVFDRCAKGSGGVEALTQMGSRTTARDMDVLRAALGEEKLTFLGQSYGTRLGAVYAEQFPQRVRAMVLDGAFDSRLGTIERRLSAYGGFQRAFEAMAAACAQKASCPLGTDPKAWTSTFQTIVAPLRDRPVPALDQELDFDEALGGVMAGLYSPDKWPAIMSGLAEVRQGRGDTLLELTFDFEGGEPDSVVNGNAIEAMFAINCMDEQRLTPQDATRLRVKTYETAPFMNPGGDPAAGARDGCEFWPVPPTLGIPYAQNVTGLPATLVVSITGDATTPHQGAVSLAETLGSALLTVEGEGHTIVSSGKSECVDTIAADYLIDLKLPASMPTCSI
;
A
#
# COMPACT_ATOMS: atom_id res chain seq x y z
N MET A 1 -8.33 -11.29 -4.73
CA MET A 1 -7.56 -10.08 -5.06
C MET A 1 -7.05 -9.32 -3.81
N PHE A 2 -7.90 -8.57 -3.10
CA PHE A 2 -7.68 -8.01 -1.76
C PHE A 2 -7.56 -8.95 -0.53
N PRO A 3 -7.94 -10.24 -0.58
CA PRO A 3 -7.94 -11.10 0.61
C PRO A 3 -6.57 -11.28 1.29
N LEU A 4 -5.47 -11.01 0.56
CA LEU A 4 -4.10 -11.00 1.09
C LEU A 4 -3.73 -9.70 1.84
N MET A 5 -4.43 -8.60 1.56
CA MET A 5 -4.30 -7.32 2.27
C MET A 5 -5.25 -7.23 3.47
N THR A 6 -6.45 -7.82 3.38
CA THR A 6 -7.48 -7.76 4.43
C THR A 6 -7.21 -8.71 5.60
N LEU A 7 -6.28 -9.66 5.44
CA LEU A 7 -5.91 -10.70 6.43
C LEU A 7 -7.07 -11.61 6.84
N THR A 8 -8.22 -11.54 6.17
CA THR A 8 -9.47 -12.20 6.55
C THR A 8 -9.58 -13.64 6.06
N VAL A 9 -8.76 -14.05 5.07
CA VAL A 9 -8.77 -15.41 4.50
C VAL A 9 -8.20 -16.44 5.46
N SER A 10 -8.97 -17.48 5.78
CA SER A 10 -8.42 -18.68 6.41
C SER A 10 -7.67 -19.53 5.38
N LEU A 11 -6.36 -19.69 5.59
CA LEU A 11 -5.51 -20.53 4.74
C LEU A 11 -5.17 -21.85 5.43
N THR A 12 -5.24 -22.95 4.69
CA THR A 12 -4.66 -24.24 5.07
C THR A 12 -3.21 -24.35 4.59
N GLU A 13 -2.52 -25.39 5.04
CA GLU A 13 -1.19 -25.72 4.50
C GLU A 13 -1.24 -26.08 3.01
N GLU A 14 -2.30 -26.75 2.57
CA GLU A 14 -2.48 -27.12 1.18
C GLU A 14 -2.70 -25.88 0.31
N ASP A 15 -3.42 -24.87 0.81
CA ASP A 15 -3.65 -23.61 0.10
C ASP A 15 -2.34 -22.86 -0.15
N THR A 16 -1.52 -22.67 0.89
CA THR A 16 -0.27 -21.92 0.77
C THR A 16 0.75 -22.67 -0.09
N ARG A 17 0.77 -24.01 -0.03
CA ARG A 17 1.58 -24.84 -0.91
C ARG A 17 1.13 -24.72 -2.37
N ALA A 18 -0.18 -24.82 -2.62
CA ALA A 18 -0.73 -24.70 -3.96
C ALA A 18 -0.49 -23.32 -4.57
N VAL A 19 -0.54 -22.25 -3.77
CA VAL A 19 -0.15 -20.89 -4.21
C VAL A 19 1.32 -20.87 -4.64
N PHE A 20 2.23 -21.39 -3.80
CA PHE A 20 3.65 -21.47 -4.16
C PHE A 20 3.88 -22.26 -5.46
N ASP A 21 3.28 -23.45 -5.59
CA ASP A 21 3.47 -24.30 -6.77
C ASP A 21 2.97 -23.60 -8.06
N ARG A 22 1.84 -22.89 -7.97
CA ARG A 22 1.33 -22.08 -9.09
C ARG A 22 2.24 -20.92 -9.44
N CYS A 23 2.75 -20.18 -8.45
CA CYS A 23 3.71 -19.09 -8.66
C CYS A 23 5.00 -19.63 -9.30
N ALA A 24 5.56 -20.73 -8.79
CA ALA A 24 6.77 -21.32 -9.34
C ALA A 24 6.56 -21.77 -10.80
N LYS A 25 5.42 -22.39 -11.11
CA LYS A 25 5.08 -22.80 -12.48
C LYS A 25 4.85 -21.60 -13.41
N GLY A 26 4.16 -20.56 -12.93
CA GLY A 26 3.79 -19.38 -13.72
C GLY A 26 4.94 -18.40 -13.95
N SER A 27 5.94 -18.37 -13.07
CA SER A 27 7.02 -17.37 -13.06
C SER A 27 8.33 -17.84 -13.70
N GLY A 28 8.32 -18.93 -14.48
CA GLY A 28 9.53 -19.46 -15.12
C GLY A 28 10.38 -20.36 -14.20
N GLY A 29 9.80 -20.88 -13.13
CA GLY A 29 10.44 -21.80 -12.20
C GLY A 29 10.79 -21.17 -10.86
N VAL A 30 11.22 -22.02 -9.91
CA VAL A 30 11.64 -21.61 -8.56
C VAL A 30 12.80 -20.62 -8.62
N GLU A 31 13.78 -20.85 -9.51
CA GLU A 31 14.95 -19.98 -9.63
C GLU A 31 14.55 -18.52 -9.89
N ALA A 32 13.75 -18.28 -10.93
CA ALA A 32 13.24 -16.95 -11.27
C ALA A 32 12.42 -16.35 -10.12
N LEU A 33 11.53 -17.14 -9.53
CA LEU A 33 10.68 -16.71 -8.42
C LEU A 33 11.50 -16.21 -7.21
N THR A 34 12.62 -16.88 -6.89
CA THR A 34 13.51 -16.46 -5.79
C THR A 34 14.37 -15.23 -6.07
N GLN A 35 14.36 -14.72 -7.31
CA GLN A 35 15.07 -13.49 -7.67
C GLN A 35 14.17 -12.24 -7.65
N MET A 36 12.86 -12.40 -7.41
CA MET A 36 11.88 -11.31 -7.46
C MET A 36 11.87 -10.45 -6.18
N GLY A 37 13.02 -9.96 -5.71
CA GLY A 37 13.11 -9.12 -4.50
C GLY A 37 13.66 -7.73 -4.76
N SER A 38 13.39 -6.78 -3.86
CA SER A 38 13.80 -5.37 -3.99
C SER A 38 15.30 -5.19 -4.24
N ARG A 39 16.15 -6.00 -3.58
CA ARG A 39 17.61 -5.92 -3.75
C ARG A 39 18.08 -6.41 -5.11
N THR A 40 17.34 -7.29 -5.77
CA THR A 40 17.63 -7.71 -7.15
C THR A 40 17.13 -6.65 -8.11
N THR A 41 15.89 -6.17 -7.94
CA THR A 41 15.33 -5.08 -8.73
C THR A 41 16.21 -3.82 -8.70
N ALA A 42 16.78 -3.46 -7.55
CA ALA A 42 17.71 -2.33 -7.45
C ALA A 42 19.03 -2.54 -8.22
N ARG A 43 19.50 -3.78 -8.41
CA ARG A 43 20.62 -4.06 -9.32
C ARG A 43 20.19 -3.91 -10.78
N ASP A 44 18.99 -4.34 -11.11
CA ASP A 44 18.42 -4.17 -12.45
C ASP A 44 18.26 -2.68 -12.79
N MET A 45 17.87 -1.85 -11.82
CA MET A 45 17.86 -0.39 -11.97
C MET A 45 19.25 0.17 -12.33
N ASP A 46 20.35 -0.35 -11.78
CA ASP A 46 21.71 0.10 -12.14
C ASP A 46 22.13 -0.37 -13.54
N VAL A 47 21.70 -1.58 -13.93
CA VAL A 47 21.86 -2.07 -15.32
C VAL A 47 21.10 -1.19 -16.30
N LEU A 48 19.85 -0.84 -15.99
CA LEU A 48 19.03 0.06 -16.81
C LEU A 48 19.64 1.45 -16.91
N ARG A 49 20.12 2.02 -15.79
CA ARG A 49 20.87 3.28 -15.78
C ARG A 49 22.05 3.21 -16.77
N ALA A 50 22.87 2.17 -16.68
CA ALA A 50 24.03 2.01 -17.56
C ALA A 50 23.63 1.81 -19.03
N ALA A 51 22.57 1.05 -19.31
CA ALA A 51 22.07 0.81 -20.67
C ALA A 51 21.51 2.08 -21.33
N LEU A 52 20.96 3.00 -20.53
CA LEU A 52 20.52 4.33 -20.98
C LEU A 52 21.68 5.31 -21.21
N GLY A 53 22.93 4.91 -20.89
CA GLY A 53 24.11 5.77 -21.02
C GLY A 53 24.26 6.81 -19.90
N GLU A 54 23.46 6.71 -18.84
CA GLU A 54 23.47 7.65 -17.73
C GLU A 54 24.59 7.31 -16.73
N GLU A 55 25.44 8.25 -16.35
CA GLU A 55 26.50 7.98 -15.36
C GLU A 55 25.94 7.77 -13.94
N LYS A 56 24.82 8.42 -13.64
CA LYS A 56 24.10 8.45 -12.36
C LYS A 56 22.59 8.46 -12.59
N LEU A 57 21.84 7.81 -11.72
CA LEU A 57 20.40 7.66 -11.78
C LEU A 57 19.69 8.92 -11.27
N THR A 58 18.70 9.40 -12.03
CA THR A 58 17.64 10.27 -11.52
C THR A 58 16.37 9.45 -11.38
N PHE A 59 15.79 9.43 -10.17
CA PHE A 59 14.70 8.52 -9.83
C PHE A 59 13.58 9.24 -9.05
N LEU A 60 12.34 9.00 -9.44
CA LEU A 60 11.15 9.28 -8.65
C LEU A 60 10.54 7.93 -8.26
N GLY A 61 10.52 7.64 -6.97
CA GLY A 61 9.90 6.45 -6.40
C GLY A 61 8.64 6.84 -5.64
N GLN A 62 7.52 6.22 -5.99
CA GLN A 62 6.24 6.40 -5.30
C GLN A 62 5.83 5.11 -4.60
N SER A 63 5.32 5.21 -3.36
CA SER A 63 4.83 4.06 -2.60
C SER A 63 5.91 2.97 -2.44
N TYR A 64 5.69 1.72 -2.90
CA TYR A 64 6.74 0.70 -2.97
C TYR A 64 8.02 1.15 -3.70
N GLY A 65 7.91 2.06 -4.67
CA GLY A 65 9.05 2.71 -5.30
C GLY A 65 9.98 3.44 -4.32
N THR A 66 9.49 3.91 -3.16
CA THR A 66 10.36 4.50 -2.15
C THR A 66 11.30 3.49 -1.51
N ARG A 67 10.84 2.23 -1.35
CA ARG A 67 11.69 1.12 -0.89
C ARG A 67 12.75 0.81 -1.92
N LEU A 68 12.38 0.72 -3.21
CA LEU A 68 13.34 0.51 -4.29
C LEU A 68 14.39 1.63 -4.34
N GLY A 69 13.97 2.88 -4.24
CA GLY A 69 14.88 4.04 -4.19
C GLY A 69 15.83 3.98 -3.01
N ALA A 70 15.32 3.69 -1.81
CA ALA A 70 16.16 3.56 -0.60
C ALA A 70 17.16 2.39 -0.69
N VAL A 71 16.74 1.23 -1.24
CA VAL A 71 17.63 0.08 -1.45
C VAL A 71 18.68 0.38 -2.52
N TYR A 72 18.31 1.07 -3.60
CA TYR A 72 19.27 1.53 -4.62
C TYR A 72 20.27 2.52 -4.02
N ALA A 73 19.81 3.47 -3.21
CA ALA A 73 20.66 4.41 -2.49
C ALA A 73 21.64 3.70 -1.55
N GLU A 74 21.23 2.62 -0.90
CA GLU A 74 22.10 1.77 -0.06
C GLU A 74 23.16 1.03 -0.89
N GLN A 75 22.77 0.41 -2.01
CA GLN A 75 23.67 -0.43 -2.82
C GLN A 75 24.60 0.38 -3.72
N PHE A 76 24.13 1.53 -4.22
CA PHE A 76 24.80 2.33 -5.24
C PHE A 76 24.76 3.84 -4.94
N PRO A 77 25.14 4.31 -3.73
CA PRO A 77 24.99 5.73 -3.35
C PRO A 77 25.72 6.68 -4.30
N GLN A 78 26.89 6.27 -4.79
CA GLN A 78 27.72 7.05 -5.73
C GLN A 78 27.11 7.17 -7.14
N ARG A 79 26.11 6.35 -7.44
CA ARG A 79 25.38 6.32 -8.72
C ARG A 79 24.04 7.03 -8.64
N VAL A 80 23.76 7.80 -7.59
CA VAL A 80 22.57 8.64 -7.50
C VAL A 80 22.91 10.07 -7.95
N ARG A 81 22.11 10.63 -8.88
CA ARG A 81 22.12 12.05 -9.27
C ARG A 81 21.08 12.82 -8.47
N ALA A 82 19.82 12.38 -8.57
CA ALA A 82 18.67 12.95 -7.87
C ALA A 82 17.70 11.83 -7.50
N MET A 83 17.06 11.93 -6.34
CA MET A 83 16.10 10.95 -5.87
C MET A 83 14.96 11.62 -5.09
N VAL A 84 13.74 11.44 -5.58
CA VAL A 84 12.50 11.83 -4.91
C VAL A 84 11.77 10.58 -4.45
N LEU A 85 11.41 10.51 -3.18
CA LEU A 85 10.70 9.38 -2.56
C LEU A 85 9.38 9.89 -1.98
N ASP A 86 8.27 9.60 -2.63
CA ASP A 86 6.94 10.13 -2.33
C ASP A 86 6.01 9.03 -1.81
N GLY A 87 5.48 9.21 -0.59
CA GLY A 87 4.74 8.16 0.13
C GLY A 87 5.67 7.06 0.63
N ALA A 88 6.45 7.36 1.66
CA ALA A 88 7.58 6.54 2.08
C ALA A 88 7.29 5.57 3.24
N PHE A 89 7.81 4.34 3.10
CA PHE A 89 7.90 3.37 4.21
C PHE A 89 9.04 3.71 5.19
N ASP A 90 8.81 3.43 6.49
CA ASP A 90 9.89 3.43 7.49
C ASP A 90 10.80 2.21 7.25
N SER A 91 12.06 2.45 6.91
CA SER A 91 13.03 1.39 6.63
C SER A 91 13.51 0.63 7.88
N ARG A 92 13.11 1.09 9.07
CA ARG A 92 13.50 0.51 10.36
C ARG A 92 12.49 -0.50 10.90
N LEU A 93 11.26 -0.47 10.41
CA LEU A 93 10.17 -1.30 10.93
C LEU A 93 10.17 -2.71 10.34
N GLY A 94 9.93 -3.70 11.21
CA GLY A 94 9.63 -5.07 10.80
C GLY A 94 8.28 -5.20 10.10
N THR A 95 8.02 -6.37 9.51
CA THR A 95 6.81 -6.61 8.71
C THR A 95 5.52 -6.39 9.50
N ILE A 96 5.48 -6.79 10.78
CA ILE A 96 4.28 -6.66 11.61
C ILE A 96 4.02 -5.19 11.95
N GLU A 97 5.04 -4.48 12.43
CA GLU A 97 4.94 -3.08 12.82
C GLU A 97 4.57 -2.21 11.62
N ARG A 98 5.17 -2.46 10.46
CA ARG A 98 4.85 -1.77 9.21
C ARG A 98 3.41 -2.00 8.79
N ARG A 99 2.92 -3.25 8.83
CA ARG A 99 1.53 -3.57 8.49
C ARG A 99 0.55 -2.90 9.46
N LEU A 100 0.80 -2.94 10.76
CA LEU A 100 -0.05 -2.26 11.76
C LEU A 100 -0.06 -0.75 11.58
N SER A 101 1.08 -0.14 11.25
CA SER A 101 1.15 1.28 10.90
C SER A 101 0.24 1.63 9.72
N ALA A 102 0.30 0.85 8.64
CA ALA A 102 -0.55 1.02 7.46
C ALA A 102 -2.04 0.81 7.79
N TYR A 103 -2.42 -0.26 8.50
CA TYR A 103 -3.82 -0.47 8.88
C TYR A 103 -4.37 0.65 9.77
N GLY A 104 -3.56 1.18 10.69
CA GLY A 104 -3.92 2.37 11.45
C GLY A 104 -4.09 3.62 10.57
N GLY A 105 -3.32 3.73 9.49
CA GLY A 105 -3.51 4.74 8.45
C GLY A 105 -4.87 4.61 7.75
N PHE A 106 -5.23 3.40 7.32
CA PHE A 106 -6.54 3.13 6.73
C PHE A 106 -7.71 3.42 7.68
N GLN A 107 -7.59 3.11 8.97
CA GLN A 107 -8.62 3.49 9.96
C GLN A 107 -8.79 5.01 10.05
N ARG A 108 -7.68 5.77 10.06
CA ARG A 108 -7.75 7.25 10.06
C ARG A 108 -8.37 7.79 8.78
N ALA A 109 -8.01 7.24 7.63
CA ALA A 109 -8.61 7.63 6.35
C ALA A 109 -10.11 7.29 6.28
N PHE A 110 -10.52 6.14 6.82
CA PHE A 110 -11.93 5.79 6.99
C PHE A 110 -12.67 6.81 7.86
N GLU A 111 -12.08 7.23 8.99
CA GLU A 111 -12.65 8.24 9.87
C GLU A 111 -12.72 9.63 9.20
N ALA A 112 -11.71 10.02 8.44
CA ALA A 112 -11.69 11.26 7.66
C ALA A 112 -12.78 11.26 6.59
N MET A 113 -12.93 10.16 5.85
CA MET A 113 -14.01 9.95 4.89
C MET A 113 -15.38 10.04 5.54
N ALA A 114 -15.58 9.37 6.68
CA ALA A 114 -16.84 9.39 7.41
C ALA A 114 -17.15 10.80 7.95
N ALA A 115 -16.15 11.54 8.43
CA ALA A 115 -16.29 12.93 8.84
C ALA A 115 -16.70 13.86 7.68
N ALA A 116 -16.11 13.68 6.50
CA ALA A 116 -16.49 14.42 5.29
C ALA A 116 -17.93 14.10 4.86
N CYS A 117 -18.33 12.83 4.93
CA CYS A 117 -19.68 12.38 4.65
C CYS A 117 -20.71 12.96 5.63
N ALA A 118 -20.39 12.97 6.94
CA ALA A 118 -21.25 13.43 8.02
C ALA A 118 -21.65 14.91 7.94
N GLN A 119 -21.00 15.70 7.08
CA GLN A 119 -21.44 17.06 6.74
C GLN A 119 -22.81 17.09 6.04
N LYS A 120 -23.27 15.94 5.53
CA LYS A 120 -24.59 15.76 4.89
C LYS A 120 -25.45 14.87 5.78
N ALA A 121 -26.68 15.31 6.07
CA ALA A 121 -27.65 14.51 6.82
C ALA A 121 -28.00 13.17 6.15
N SER A 122 -27.78 13.05 4.84
CA SER A 122 -27.97 11.82 4.06
C SER A 122 -26.79 10.84 4.12
N CYS A 123 -25.76 11.12 4.93
CA CYS A 123 -24.60 10.23 5.05
C CYS A 123 -25.03 8.80 5.45
N PRO A 124 -24.70 7.76 4.67
CA PRO A 124 -25.09 6.40 4.99
C PRO A 124 -24.48 5.90 6.31
N LEU A 125 -23.35 6.45 6.73
CA LEU A 125 -22.72 6.15 8.03
C LEU A 125 -23.31 6.95 9.21
N GLY A 126 -24.20 7.91 8.93
CA GLY A 126 -24.74 8.83 9.93
C GLY A 126 -23.75 9.93 10.35
N THR A 127 -24.15 10.74 11.32
CA THR A 127 -23.41 11.95 11.74
C THR A 127 -22.71 11.81 13.09
N ASP A 128 -22.84 10.68 13.77
CA ASP A 128 -22.18 10.43 15.07
C ASP A 128 -20.83 9.70 14.85
N PRO A 129 -19.69 10.35 15.14
CA PRO A 129 -18.37 9.74 15.01
C PRO A 129 -18.21 8.42 15.75
N LYS A 130 -18.89 8.24 16.88
CA LYS A 130 -18.81 7.01 17.69
C LYS A 130 -19.51 5.82 17.04
N ALA A 131 -20.39 6.08 16.08
CA ALA A 131 -21.21 5.08 15.43
C ALA A 131 -20.72 4.71 14.01
N TRP A 132 -19.74 5.42 13.43
CA TRP A 132 -19.33 5.18 12.04
C TRP A 132 -18.85 3.75 11.79
N THR A 133 -17.94 3.24 12.61
CA THR A 133 -17.42 1.87 12.47
C THR A 133 -18.51 0.82 12.65
N SER A 134 -19.36 0.94 13.67
CA SER A 134 -20.45 -0.03 13.92
C SER A 134 -21.54 0.04 12.84
N THR A 135 -21.83 1.23 12.33
CA THR A 135 -22.76 1.43 11.21
C THR A 135 -22.21 0.84 9.93
N PHE A 136 -20.93 1.06 9.63
CA PHE A 136 -20.24 0.43 8.51
C PHE A 136 -20.31 -1.10 8.61
N GLN A 137 -19.95 -1.66 9.76
CA GLN A 137 -19.99 -3.11 10.01
C GLN A 137 -21.41 -3.68 9.86
N THR A 138 -22.45 -2.94 10.24
CA THR A 138 -23.85 -3.37 10.03
C THR A 138 -24.19 -3.52 8.53
N ILE A 139 -23.51 -2.77 7.66
CA ILE A 139 -23.69 -2.83 6.21
C ILE A 139 -22.92 -4.01 5.62
N VAL A 140 -21.62 -4.14 5.97
CA VAL A 140 -20.72 -5.06 5.26
C VAL A 140 -20.57 -6.43 5.91
N ALA A 141 -20.65 -6.56 7.25
CA ALA A 141 -20.46 -7.85 7.92
C ALA A 141 -21.42 -8.96 7.43
N PRO A 142 -22.71 -8.69 7.09
CA PRO A 142 -23.59 -9.71 6.53
C PRO A 142 -23.10 -10.33 5.22
N LEU A 143 -22.26 -9.62 4.45
CA LEU A 143 -21.71 -10.10 3.17
C LEU A 143 -20.84 -11.35 3.33
N ARG A 144 -20.33 -11.65 4.53
CA ARG A 144 -19.57 -12.87 4.81
C ARG A 144 -20.38 -14.14 4.56
N ASP A 145 -21.64 -14.12 4.94
CA ASP A 145 -22.53 -15.29 4.85
C ASP A 145 -23.56 -15.13 3.73
N ARG A 146 -23.75 -13.90 3.22
CA ARG A 146 -24.75 -13.53 2.21
C ARG A 146 -24.15 -12.50 1.24
N PRO A 147 -23.28 -12.92 0.32
CA PRO A 147 -22.77 -12.03 -0.71
C PRO A 147 -23.93 -11.48 -1.57
N VAL A 148 -23.70 -10.33 -2.20
CA VAL A 148 -24.70 -9.66 -3.04
C VAL A 148 -24.24 -9.62 -4.50
N PRO A 149 -25.15 -9.59 -5.49
CA PRO A 149 -24.76 -9.40 -6.88
C PRO A 149 -24.00 -8.07 -7.10
N ALA A 150 -22.93 -8.09 -7.89
CA ALA A 150 -22.15 -6.92 -8.28
C ALA A 150 -21.52 -7.15 -9.65
N LEU A 151 -21.92 -6.35 -10.65
CA LEU A 151 -21.53 -6.55 -12.05
C LEU A 151 -21.85 -8.00 -12.48
N ASP A 152 -20.86 -8.72 -13.02
CA ASP A 152 -20.99 -10.11 -13.46
C ASP A 152 -20.55 -11.15 -12.41
N GLN A 153 -20.36 -10.72 -11.15
CA GLN A 153 -19.98 -11.60 -10.05
C GLN A 153 -20.71 -11.26 -8.74
N GLU A 154 -20.24 -11.84 -7.64
CA GLU A 154 -20.73 -11.53 -6.30
C GLU A 154 -19.76 -10.56 -5.59
N LEU A 155 -20.29 -9.82 -4.61
CA LEU A 155 -19.53 -9.00 -3.67
C LEU A 155 -19.71 -9.59 -2.26
N ASP A 156 -18.67 -10.24 -1.76
CA ASP A 156 -18.53 -10.69 -0.39
C ASP A 156 -17.91 -9.61 0.53
N PHE A 157 -17.63 -9.97 1.79
CA PHE A 157 -17.04 -9.04 2.75
C PHE A 157 -15.63 -8.57 2.32
N ASP A 158 -14.81 -9.46 1.77
CA ASP A 158 -13.42 -9.17 1.42
C ASP A 158 -13.35 -8.28 0.18
N GLU A 159 -14.25 -8.50 -0.78
CA GLU A 159 -14.40 -7.68 -1.97
C GLU A 159 -14.94 -6.29 -1.61
N ALA A 160 -15.93 -6.20 -0.72
CA ALA A 160 -16.45 -4.92 -0.23
C ALA A 160 -15.37 -4.12 0.52
N LEU A 161 -14.61 -4.78 1.40
CA LEU A 161 -13.50 -4.16 2.12
C LEU A 161 -12.38 -3.74 1.15
N GLY A 162 -12.11 -4.55 0.13
CA GLY A 162 -11.17 -4.24 -0.94
C GLY A 162 -11.54 -2.96 -1.69
N GLY A 163 -12.80 -2.82 -2.11
CA GLY A 163 -13.31 -1.62 -2.77
C GLY A 163 -13.22 -0.37 -1.89
N VAL A 164 -13.54 -0.51 -0.60
CA VAL A 164 -13.37 0.58 0.38
C VAL A 164 -11.90 0.97 0.51
N MET A 165 -11.00 0.01 0.72
CA MET A 165 -9.56 0.29 0.84
C MET A 165 -9.00 0.93 -0.43
N ALA A 166 -9.39 0.45 -1.61
CA ALA A 166 -9.02 1.02 -2.91
C ALA A 166 -9.46 2.49 -3.01
N GLY A 167 -10.71 2.81 -2.67
CA GLY A 167 -11.20 4.18 -2.68
C GLY A 167 -10.56 5.08 -1.61
N LEU A 168 -10.08 4.53 -0.49
CA LEU A 168 -9.40 5.31 0.56
C LEU A 168 -8.03 5.86 0.14
N TYR A 169 -7.46 5.43 -1.00
CA TYR A 169 -6.24 6.02 -1.57
C TYR A 169 -6.43 7.46 -2.03
N SER A 170 -7.66 7.88 -2.34
CA SER A 170 -7.92 9.22 -2.86
C SER A 170 -9.26 9.79 -2.38
N PRO A 171 -9.28 10.99 -1.79
CA PRO A 171 -10.54 11.64 -1.38
C PRO A 171 -11.57 11.82 -2.49
N ASP A 172 -11.12 11.89 -3.76
CA ASP A 172 -12.01 11.99 -4.93
C ASP A 172 -12.92 10.75 -5.09
N LYS A 173 -12.52 9.60 -4.52
CA LYS A 173 -13.27 8.33 -4.57
C LYS A 173 -14.18 8.12 -3.36
N TRP A 174 -14.09 8.93 -2.31
CA TRP A 174 -14.93 8.82 -1.12
C TRP A 174 -16.45 8.88 -1.39
N PRO A 175 -16.97 9.72 -2.31
CA PRO A 175 -18.39 9.69 -2.67
C PRO A 175 -18.84 8.37 -3.31
N ALA A 176 -17.96 7.70 -4.06
CA ALA A 176 -18.25 6.39 -4.65
C ALA A 176 -18.35 5.32 -3.56
N ILE A 177 -17.48 5.34 -2.54
CA ILE A 177 -17.62 4.45 -1.36
C ILE A 177 -18.99 4.63 -0.71
N MET A 178 -19.43 5.87 -0.48
CA MET A 178 -20.75 6.13 0.12
C MET A 178 -21.90 5.61 -0.75
N SER A 179 -21.77 5.71 -2.08
CA SER A 179 -22.76 5.19 -3.03
C SER A 179 -22.81 3.66 -2.99
N GLY A 180 -21.65 3.00 -3.02
CA GLY A 180 -21.55 1.55 -2.88
C GLY A 180 -22.08 1.02 -1.54
N LEU A 181 -21.85 1.72 -0.43
CA LEU A 181 -22.48 1.37 0.87
C LEU A 181 -24.01 1.49 0.83
N ALA A 182 -24.55 2.42 0.05
CA ALA A 182 -25.99 2.54 -0.14
C ALA A 182 -26.55 1.44 -1.06
N GLU A 183 -25.77 0.96 -2.03
CA GLU A 183 -26.11 -0.20 -2.88
C GLU A 183 -26.15 -1.50 -2.07
N VAL A 184 -25.17 -1.72 -1.19
CA VAL A 184 -25.11 -2.94 -0.36
C VAL A 184 -26.38 -3.08 0.49
N ARG A 185 -26.88 -1.96 1.04
CA ARG A 185 -28.17 -1.93 1.75
C ARG A 185 -29.38 -2.30 0.88
N GLN A 186 -29.27 -2.15 -0.43
CA GLN A 186 -30.28 -2.51 -1.43
C GLN A 186 -30.05 -3.91 -2.02
N GLY A 187 -29.03 -4.64 -1.54
CA GLY A 187 -28.72 -6.00 -2.00
C GLY A 187 -27.97 -6.05 -3.32
N ARG A 188 -27.15 -5.03 -3.65
CA ARG A 188 -26.20 -5.03 -4.77
C ARG A 188 -24.87 -4.39 -4.38
N GLY A 189 -23.81 -4.58 -5.15
CA GLY A 189 -22.45 -4.15 -4.77
C GLY A 189 -21.61 -3.54 -5.88
N ASP A 190 -22.23 -3.13 -6.99
CA ASP A 190 -21.56 -2.76 -8.24
C ASP A 190 -20.47 -1.68 -8.04
N THR A 191 -20.78 -0.59 -7.35
CA THR A 191 -19.85 0.54 -7.17
C THR A 191 -18.63 0.17 -6.32
N LEU A 192 -18.79 -0.67 -5.28
CA LEU A 192 -17.65 -1.10 -4.47
C LEU A 192 -16.72 -2.01 -5.28
N LEU A 193 -17.28 -2.88 -6.12
CA LEU A 193 -16.48 -3.74 -6.98
C LEU A 193 -15.76 -2.95 -8.07
N GLU A 194 -16.42 -1.96 -8.67
CA GLU A 194 -15.82 -1.06 -9.67
C GLU A 194 -14.62 -0.29 -9.09
N LEU A 195 -14.67 0.14 -7.83
CA LEU A 195 -13.52 0.77 -7.15
C LEU A 195 -12.28 -0.14 -7.10
N THR A 196 -12.47 -1.45 -6.95
CA THR A 196 -11.37 -2.43 -7.01
C THR A 196 -10.79 -2.51 -8.41
N PHE A 197 -11.63 -2.61 -9.45
CA PHE A 197 -11.16 -2.68 -10.83
C PHE A 197 -10.45 -1.39 -11.29
N ASP A 198 -11.03 -0.23 -10.97
CA ASP A 198 -10.42 1.09 -11.21
C ASP A 198 -9.01 1.16 -10.61
N PHE A 199 -8.83 0.66 -9.40
CA PHE A 199 -7.56 0.70 -8.69
C PHE A 199 -6.51 -0.24 -9.31
N GLU A 200 -6.94 -1.40 -9.80
CA GLU A 200 -6.07 -2.40 -10.42
C GLU A 200 -5.75 -2.08 -11.89
N GLY A 201 -6.38 -1.05 -12.46
CA GLY A 201 -6.21 -0.65 -13.85
C GLY A 201 -6.93 -1.57 -14.84
N GLY A 202 -7.94 -2.32 -14.37
CA GLY A 202 -8.83 -3.12 -15.21
C GLY A 202 -10.07 -2.33 -15.62
N GLU A 203 -10.57 -2.54 -16.83
CA GLU A 203 -11.99 -2.27 -17.13
C GLU A 203 -12.81 -3.55 -16.84
N PRO A 204 -14.10 -3.44 -16.45
CA PRO A 204 -14.98 -4.60 -16.22
C PRO A 204 -15.00 -5.63 -17.36
N ASP A 205 -14.76 -5.17 -18.60
CA ASP A 205 -14.74 -5.99 -19.83
C ASP A 205 -13.32 -6.21 -20.42
N SER A 206 -12.26 -5.69 -19.80
CA SER A 206 -10.90 -5.79 -20.36
C SER A 206 -10.19 -7.06 -19.88
N VAL A 207 -9.72 -7.85 -20.84
CA VAL A 207 -8.82 -9.01 -20.63
C VAL A 207 -7.41 -8.59 -20.20
N VAL A 208 -7.15 -7.29 -19.97
CA VAL A 208 -5.87 -6.81 -19.41
C VAL A 208 -5.95 -6.86 -17.89
N ASN A 209 -6.14 -8.06 -17.33
CA ASN A 209 -5.73 -8.32 -15.96
C ASN A 209 -4.19 -8.37 -15.99
N GLY A 210 -3.54 -7.27 -15.63
CA GLY A 210 -2.10 -7.27 -15.37
C GLY A 210 -1.75 -8.29 -14.28
N ASN A 211 -0.48 -8.66 -14.16
CA ASN A 211 -0.01 -9.60 -13.13
C ASN A 211 0.45 -8.88 -11.85
N ALA A 212 -0.03 -7.66 -11.61
CA ALA A 212 0.47 -6.79 -10.55
C ALA A 212 0.35 -7.43 -9.16
N ILE A 213 -0.70 -8.22 -8.94
CA ILE A 213 -0.99 -8.85 -7.65
C ILE A 213 -0.12 -10.08 -7.44
N GLU A 214 0.02 -10.93 -8.45
CA GLU A 214 0.93 -12.08 -8.43
C GLU A 214 2.37 -11.60 -8.24
N ALA A 215 2.76 -10.53 -8.94
CA ALA A 215 4.07 -9.91 -8.80
C ALA A 215 4.26 -9.32 -7.41
N MET A 216 3.30 -8.52 -6.90
CA MET A 216 3.35 -7.97 -5.53
C MET A 216 3.48 -9.08 -4.49
N PHE A 217 2.74 -10.18 -4.66
CA PHE A 217 2.81 -11.31 -3.75
C PHE A 217 4.20 -11.95 -3.77
N ALA A 218 4.75 -12.26 -4.95
CA ALA A 218 6.09 -12.80 -5.10
C ALA A 218 7.19 -11.86 -4.55
N ILE A 219 7.04 -10.56 -4.79
CA ILE A 219 7.96 -9.52 -4.29
C ILE A 219 7.94 -9.42 -2.78
N ASN A 220 6.74 -9.34 -2.19
CA ASN A 220 6.60 -9.36 -0.74
C ASN A 220 7.10 -10.68 -0.15
N CYS A 221 7.00 -11.77 -0.90
CA CYS A 221 7.62 -13.01 -0.49
C CYS A 221 9.15 -12.87 -0.40
N MET A 222 9.81 -12.15 -1.30
CA MET A 222 11.25 -11.94 -1.20
C MET A 222 11.67 -10.81 -0.26
N ASP A 223 10.77 -9.93 0.16
CA ASP A 223 11.09 -8.74 0.95
C ASP A 223 10.67 -8.79 2.42
N GLU A 224 9.56 -9.45 2.74
CA GLU A 224 8.92 -9.36 4.06
C GLU A 224 9.30 -10.55 4.95
N GLN A 225 9.47 -10.29 6.26
CA GLN A 225 9.75 -11.32 7.25
C GLN A 225 8.61 -12.34 7.29
N ARG A 226 8.96 -13.63 7.30
CA ARG A 226 7.98 -14.72 7.41
C ARG A 226 7.31 -14.72 8.77
N LEU A 227 6.00 -14.84 8.75
CA LEU A 227 5.19 -14.98 9.95
C LEU A 227 5.02 -16.46 10.29
N THR A 228 5.26 -16.80 11.54
CA THR A 228 4.74 -18.05 12.10
C THR A 228 3.21 -17.95 12.20
N PRO A 229 2.47 -19.08 12.31
CA PRO A 229 1.03 -19.03 12.57
C PRO A 229 0.65 -18.21 13.82
N GLN A 230 1.52 -18.21 14.83
CA GLN A 230 1.35 -17.41 16.05
C GLN A 230 1.50 -15.92 15.77
N ASP A 231 2.50 -15.52 15.00
CA ASP A 231 2.70 -14.14 14.57
C ASP A 231 1.59 -13.65 13.62
N ALA A 232 1.13 -14.50 12.70
CA ALA A 232 0.00 -14.21 11.82
C ALA A 232 -1.29 -13.99 12.63
N THR A 233 -1.55 -14.83 13.64
CA THR A 233 -2.68 -14.66 14.56
C THR A 233 -2.57 -13.35 15.34
N ARG A 234 -1.38 -13.07 15.89
CA ARG A 234 -1.12 -11.82 16.63
C ARG A 234 -1.32 -10.60 15.76
N LEU A 235 -0.85 -10.63 14.51
CA LEU A 235 -1.05 -9.56 13.55
C LEU A 235 -2.54 -9.32 13.31
N ARG A 236 -3.35 -10.36 13.06
CA ARG A 236 -4.81 -10.22 12.88
C ARG A 236 -5.51 -9.58 14.07
N VAL A 237 -5.25 -10.09 15.28
CA VAL A 237 -5.83 -9.53 16.51
C VAL A 237 -5.51 -8.04 16.61
N LYS A 238 -4.24 -7.67 16.42
CA LYS A 238 -3.81 -6.28 16.50
C LYS A 238 -4.36 -5.42 15.37
N THR A 239 -4.51 -5.96 14.17
CA THR A 239 -5.15 -5.27 13.05
C THR A 239 -6.61 -4.95 13.38
N TYR A 240 -7.37 -5.89 13.92
CA TYR A 240 -8.78 -5.67 14.26
C TYR A 240 -8.97 -4.68 15.42
N GLU A 241 -7.99 -4.59 16.33
CA GLU A 241 -7.95 -3.55 17.38
C GLU A 241 -7.58 -2.16 16.80
N THR A 242 -6.64 -2.13 15.85
CA THR A 242 -6.09 -0.89 15.27
C THR A 242 -7.01 -0.28 14.20
N ALA A 243 -7.67 -1.15 13.43
CA ALA A 243 -8.55 -0.81 12.32
C ALA A 243 -9.86 -1.61 12.40
N PRO A 244 -10.71 -1.33 13.40
CA PRO A 244 -11.95 -2.07 13.62
C PRO A 244 -12.93 -2.04 12.43
N PHE A 245 -12.84 -1.08 11.51
CA PHE A 245 -13.63 -1.12 10.27
C PHE A 245 -13.28 -2.34 9.39
N MET A 246 -12.09 -2.92 9.53
CA MET A 246 -11.63 -4.08 8.77
C MET A 246 -11.98 -5.42 9.44
N ASN A 247 -12.54 -5.42 10.64
CA ASN A 247 -12.76 -6.65 11.41
C ASN A 247 -13.92 -7.47 10.81
N PRO A 248 -13.68 -8.67 10.26
CA PRO A 248 -14.74 -9.54 9.71
C PRO A 248 -15.56 -10.25 10.79
N GLY A 249 -15.19 -10.10 12.07
CA GLY A 249 -15.65 -10.95 13.17
C GLY A 249 -15.05 -12.36 13.13
N GLY A 250 -15.55 -13.25 13.99
CA GLY A 250 -15.07 -14.63 14.06
C GLY A 250 -13.75 -14.82 14.81
N ASP A 251 -13.14 -15.99 14.65
CA ASP A 251 -11.89 -16.36 15.33
C ASP A 251 -10.67 -15.89 14.51
N PRO A 252 -9.87 -14.92 15.01
CA PRO A 252 -8.68 -14.44 14.31
C PRO A 252 -7.60 -15.51 14.12
N ALA A 253 -7.59 -16.58 14.93
CA ALA A 253 -6.63 -17.68 14.79
C ALA A 253 -6.98 -18.64 13.64
N ALA A 254 -8.24 -18.64 13.18
CA ALA A 254 -8.72 -19.58 12.17
C ALA A 254 -7.99 -19.39 10.83
N GLY A 255 -7.15 -20.38 10.48
CA GLY A 255 -6.37 -20.36 9.23
C GLY A 255 -5.38 -19.19 9.14
N ALA A 256 -4.89 -18.68 10.28
CA ALA A 256 -3.87 -17.65 10.30
C ALA A 256 -2.51 -18.26 9.88
N ARG A 257 -2.19 -18.13 8.60
CA ARG A 257 -0.92 -18.58 8.02
C ARG A 257 -0.30 -17.48 7.16
N ASP A 258 1.01 -17.49 7.03
CA ASP A 258 1.72 -16.69 6.05
C ASP A 258 1.56 -17.33 4.67
N GLY A 259 1.01 -16.60 3.71
CA GLY A 259 0.85 -17.10 2.34
C GLY A 259 2.17 -17.53 1.68
N CYS A 260 3.30 -17.03 2.17
CA CYS A 260 4.62 -17.34 1.66
C CYS A 260 5.39 -18.37 2.49
N GLU A 261 4.76 -19.12 3.40
CA GLU A 261 5.47 -20.07 4.26
C GLU A 261 6.20 -21.20 3.51
N PHE A 262 5.78 -21.51 2.28
CA PHE A 262 6.42 -22.49 1.40
C PHE A 262 7.45 -21.90 0.45
N TRP A 263 7.75 -20.61 0.56
CA TRP A 263 8.80 -20.02 -0.27
C TRP A 263 10.14 -20.68 0.03
N PRO A 264 10.90 -21.11 -1.00
CA PRO A 264 11.99 -22.07 -0.83
C PRO A 264 13.28 -21.43 -0.32
N VAL A 265 13.29 -20.11 -0.14
CA VAL A 265 14.42 -19.34 0.39
C VAL A 265 13.93 -18.28 1.38
N PRO A 266 14.79 -17.88 2.34
CA PRO A 266 14.51 -16.74 3.20
C PRO A 266 14.34 -15.42 2.42
N PRO A 267 13.58 -14.46 2.97
CA PRO A 267 13.53 -13.09 2.43
C PRO A 267 14.91 -12.44 2.38
N THR A 268 15.11 -11.55 1.39
CA THR A 268 16.41 -10.98 1.01
C THR A 268 16.55 -9.49 1.28
N LEU A 269 15.47 -8.75 1.54
CA LEU A 269 15.54 -7.32 1.83
C LEU A 269 16.39 -7.04 3.08
N GLY A 270 16.10 -7.74 4.18
CA GLY A 270 16.72 -7.52 5.48
C GLY A 270 16.25 -6.21 6.13
N ILE A 271 15.70 -6.31 7.34
CA ILE A 271 15.25 -5.15 8.13
C ILE A 271 16.22 -4.98 9.32
N PRO A 272 16.66 -3.75 9.65
CA PRO A 272 16.40 -2.51 8.92
C PRO A 272 17.19 -2.44 7.59
N TYR A 273 16.63 -1.75 6.57
CA TYR A 273 17.32 -1.48 5.30
C TYR A 273 17.68 0.00 5.17
N ALA A 274 18.50 0.34 4.18
CA ALA A 274 19.00 1.69 3.89
C ALA A 274 19.65 2.37 5.09
N GLN A 275 20.37 1.61 5.91
CA GLN A 275 21.05 2.13 7.10
C GLN A 275 22.47 2.61 6.79
N ASN A 276 22.89 3.70 7.43
CA ASN A 276 24.25 4.24 7.35
C ASN A 276 24.75 4.45 5.90
N VAL A 277 23.86 4.93 5.02
CA VAL A 277 24.21 5.22 3.62
C VAL A 277 25.18 6.40 3.59
N THR A 278 26.39 6.19 3.09
CA THR A 278 27.42 7.24 2.99
C THR A 278 27.65 7.64 1.53
N GLY A 279 27.92 8.92 1.30
CA GLY A 279 28.17 9.45 -0.04
C GLY A 279 26.92 9.61 -0.91
N LEU A 280 25.72 9.54 -0.33
CA LEU A 280 24.48 9.86 -1.02
C LEU A 280 24.40 11.39 -1.23
N PRO A 281 24.04 11.89 -2.43
CA PRO A 281 23.74 13.31 -2.60
C PRO A 281 22.47 13.69 -1.82
N ALA A 282 22.18 15.00 -1.73
CA ALA A 282 20.91 15.46 -1.17
C ALA A 282 19.74 14.81 -1.92
N THR A 283 18.78 14.27 -1.16
CA THR A 283 17.57 13.59 -1.65
C THR A 283 16.32 14.26 -1.06
N LEU A 284 15.17 14.05 -1.70
CA LEU A 284 13.89 14.61 -1.28
C LEU A 284 12.92 13.49 -0.93
N VAL A 285 12.37 13.54 0.28
CA VAL A 285 11.23 12.70 0.69
C VAL A 285 9.99 13.60 0.71
N VAL A 286 8.89 13.15 0.10
CA VAL A 286 7.60 13.84 0.07
C VAL A 286 6.56 13.00 0.83
N SER A 287 5.72 13.66 1.61
CA SER A 287 4.74 12.95 2.45
C SER A 287 3.47 13.76 2.68
N ILE A 288 2.33 13.13 2.42
CA ILE A 288 1.01 13.63 2.79
C ILE A 288 0.74 13.28 4.27
N THR A 289 0.22 14.23 5.04
CA THR A 289 -0.08 14.04 6.48
C THR A 289 -1.12 12.97 6.74
N GLY A 290 -2.14 12.88 5.88
CA GLY A 290 -3.25 11.92 5.92
C GLY A 290 -3.04 10.68 5.04
N ASP A 291 -1.80 10.33 4.68
CA ASP A 291 -1.55 9.13 3.89
C ASP A 291 -1.93 7.84 4.64
N ALA A 292 -2.89 7.10 4.08
CA ALA A 292 -3.43 5.87 4.64
C ALA A 292 -2.45 4.70 4.50
N THR A 293 -1.73 4.62 3.38
CA THR A 293 -0.93 3.46 2.98
C THR A 293 0.51 3.57 3.49
N THR A 294 1.07 4.77 3.41
CA THR A 294 2.41 5.11 3.90
C THR A 294 2.33 6.29 4.87
N PRO A 295 1.93 6.04 6.14
CA PRO A 295 1.72 7.10 7.11
C PRO A 295 2.92 8.03 7.26
N HIS A 296 2.64 9.32 7.47
CA HIS A 296 3.64 10.40 7.52
C HIS A 296 4.90 10.10 8.34
N GLN A 297 4.74 9.42 9.49
CA GLN A 297 5.87 9.03 10.34
C GLN A 297 6.91 8.16 9.62
N GLY A 298 6.49 7.34 8.64
CA GLY A 298 7.40 6.54 7.83
C GLY A 298 8.31 7.39 6.96
N ALA A 299 7.77 8.45 6.37
CA ALA A 299 8.53 9.41 5.58
C ALA A 299 9.50 10.25 6.44
N VAL A 300 9.05 10.72 7.61
CA VAL A 300 9.93 11.40 8.59
C VAL A 300 11.13 10.51 8.91
N SER A 301 10.86 9.25 9.22
CA SER A 301 11.88 8.28 9.62
C SER A 301 12.84 7.92 8.50
N LEU A 302 12.33 7.78 7.27
CA LEU A 302 13.18 7.53 6.10
C LEU A 302 14.06 8.75 5.77
N ALA A 303 13.51 9.96 5.86
CA ALA A 303 14.27 11.19 5.65
C ALA A 303 15.39 11.34 6.67
N GLU A 304 15.13 11.06 7.96
CA GLU A 304 16.17 11.02 9.00
C GLU A 304 17.25 9.96 8.70
N THR A 305 16.83 8.77 8.28
CA THR A 305 17.74 7.65 8.00
C THR A 305 18.68 7.94 6.83
N LEU A 306 18.18 8.59 5.77
CA LEU A 306 18.94 8.91 4.56
C LEU A 306 19.62 10.29 4.61
N GLY A 307 19.30 11.13 5.60
CA GLY A 307 19.71 12.53 5.64
C GLY A 307 19.05 13.38 4.53
N SER A 308 17.84 13.02 4.13
CA SER A 308 17.06 13.69 3.08
C SER A 308 16.40 14.97 3.58
N ALA A 309 16.08 15.88 2.65
CA ALA A 309 15.07 16.90 2.90
C ALA A 309 13.68 16.25 2.96
N LEU A 310 12.79 16.77 3.81
CA LEU A 310 11.40 16.33 3.93
C LEU A 310 10.48 17.47 3.47
N LEU A 311 9.62 17.19 2.49
CA LEU A 311 8.49 18.03 2.10
C LEU A 311 7.20 17.45 2.69
N THR A 312 6.62 18.15 3.66
CA THR A 312 5.32 17.80 4.23
C THR A 312 4.19 18.45 3.45
N VAL A 313 3.16 17.67 3.15
CA VAL A 313 1.97 18.09 2.40
C VAL A 313 0.73 17.87 3.26
N GLU A 314 0.04 18.94 3.63
CA GLU A 314 -1.18 18.87 4.43
C GLU A 314 -2.37 18.41 3.57
N GLY A 315 -3.04 17.36 4.03
CA GLY A 315 -4.29 16.85 3.46
C GLY A 315 -4.35 15.31 3.47
N GLU A 316 -5.16 14.76 2.58
CA GLU A 316 -5.55 13.34 2.54
C GLU A 316 -5.28 12.74 1.15
N GLY A 317 -4.80 11.50 1.09
CA GLY A 317 -4.51 10.79 -0.16
C GLY A 317 -3.19 10.02 -0.08
N HIS A 318 -2.79 9.38 -1.17
CA HIS A 318 -1.55 8.62 -1.26
C HIS A 318 -0.69 9.09 -2.43
N THR A 319 0.53 9.55 -2.13
CA THR A 319 1.47 10.18 -3.10
C THR A 319 0.90 11.43 -3.77
N ILE A 320 1.77 12.31 -4.28
CA ILE A 320 1.35 13.64 -4.78
C ILE A 320 2.23 14.21 -5.89
N VAL A 321 3.51 13.81 -5.98
CA VAL A 321 4.44 14.36 -6.96
C VAL A 321 3.98 14.03 -8.38
N SER A 322 3.94 15.05 -9.24
CA SER A 322 3.47 14.99 -10.62
C SER A 322 1.98 14.65 -10.77
N SER A 323 1.18 14.77 -9.71
CA SER A 323 -0.27 14.56 -9.77
C SER A 323 -1.03 15.75 -10.35
N GLY A 324 -0.42 16.95 -10.40
CA GLY A 324 -1.09 18.19 -10.77
C GLY A 324 -2.04 18.74 -9.69
N LYS A 325 -2.12 18.11 -8.52
CA LYS A 325 -2.99 18.55 -7.42
C LYS A 325 -2.36 19.64 -6.54
N SER A 326 -1.04 19.81 -6.59
CA SER A 326 -0.34 20.84 -5.81
C SER A 326 0.83 21.44 -6.60
N GLU A 327 0.66 22.67 -7.10
CA GLU A 327 1.71 23.42 -7.79
C GLU A 327 2.96 23.60 -6.91
N CYS A 328 2.75 23.78 -5.60
CA CYS A 328 3.83 23.87 -4.60
C CYS A 328 4.72 22.62 -4.61
N VAL A 329 4.11 21.43 -4.58
CA VAL A 329 4.84 20.15 -4.59
C VAL A 329 5.53 19.94 -5.93
N ASP A 330 4.80 20.11 -7.02
CA ASP A 330 5.31 19.82 -8.37
C ASP A 330 6.46 20.75 -8.75
N THR A 331 6.40 22.03 -8.36
CA THR A 331 7.49 22.99 -8.58
C THR A 331 8.75 22.59 -7.80
N ILE A 332 8.63 22.26 -6.51
CA ILE A 332 9.79 21.87 -5.69
C ILE A 332 10.42 20.57 -6.21
N ALA A 333 9.60 19.58 -6.57
CA ALA A 333 10.08 18.33 -7.12
C ALA A 333 10.77 18.53 -8.48
N ALA A 334 10.21 19.35 -9.36
CA ALA A 334 10.79 19.67 -10.66
C ALA A 334 12.13 20.42 -10.52
N ASP A 335 12.17 21.48 -9.70
CA ASP A 335 13.41 22.24 -9.43
C ASP A 335 14.51 21.32 -8.88
N TYR A 336 14.17 20.38 -8.00
CA TYR A 336 15.13 19.41 -7.50
C TYR A 336 15.56 18.40 -8.56
N LEU A 337 14.64 17.80 -9.30
CA LEU A 337 14.96 16.78 -10.31
C LEU A 337 15.77 17.35 -11.49
N ILE A 338 15.48 18.58 -11.92
CA ILE A 338 16.11 19.24 -13.07
C ILE A 338 17.41 19.92 -12.63
N ASP A 339 17.33 20.81 -11.63
CA ASP A 339 18.41 21.72 -11.27
C ASP A 339 19.20 21.31 -10.01
N LEU A 340 18.80 20.22 -9.33
CA LEU A 340 19.35 19.81 -8.02
C LEU A 340 19.20 20.90 -6.94
N LYS A 341 18.16 21.73 -7.05
CA LYS A 341 17.88 22.80 -6.10
C LYS A 341 16.75 22.41 -5.17
N LEU A 342 17.02 22.50 -3.87
CA LEU A 342 16.03 22.44 -2.81
C LEU A 342 15.92 23.79 -2.12
N PRO A 343 14.73 24.17 -1.60
CA PRO A 343 14.59 25.32 -0.74
C PRO A 343 15.55 25.28 0.46
N ALA A 344 16.08 26.44 0.86
CA ALA A 344 16.94 26.54 2.04
C ALA A 344 16.21 26.16 3.34
N SER A 345 14.89 26.37 3.37
CA SER A 345 13.98 25.84 4.37
C SER A 345 12.82 25.19 3.64
N MET A 346 12.53 23.93 3.96
CA MET A 346 11.41 23.22 3.35
C MET A 346 10.09 23.85 3.79
N PRO A 347 9.22 24.27 2.85
CA PRO A 347 7.89 24.74 3.19
C PRO A 347 6.98 23.56 3.53
N THR A 348 5.83 23.86 4.12
CA THR A 348 4.67 22.96 4.10
C THR A 348 3.83 23.31 2.86
N CYS A 349 3.51 22.31 2.04
CA CYS A 349 2.53 22.45 0.95
C CYS A 349 1.16 21.89 1.40
N SER A 350 0.13 22.03 0.57
CA SER A 350 -1.19 21.42 0.78
C SER A 350 -1.72 20.83 -0.53
N ILE A 351 -2.70 19.93 -0.42
CA ILE A 351 -3.51 19.36 -1.51
C ILE A 351 -4.93 19.94 -1.48
#